data_AF-K1LPK4-F1
#
_entry.id   AF-K1LPK4-F1
#
_cell.length_a   1.000
_cell.length_b   1.000
_cell.length_c   1.000
_cell.angle_alpha   90.00
_cell.angle_beta   90.00
_cell.angle_gamma   90.00
#
_symmetry.space_group_name_H-M   'P 1'
#
loop_
_entity.id
_entity.type
_entity.pdbx_description
1 polymer ?
#
loop_
_entity_poly.entity_id
_entity_poly.type
_entity_poly.pdbx_seq_one_letter_code
_entity_poly.pdbx_strand_id
1 'polypeptide(L)'
;MNKTTIKISVLAFLGFMTYGYAQQQQQDPYKGKVGVNTIAPSATMDVQPNSDNARAEAKTNEGIIAPKLSKTRIANIATPVEGTLVYATDETTSPISAYTGGDTKVAKITEKGYYYYNGTEWVKAGNNSPAVDGSKWTNDTANNVVKLANLSNGTTSRTDDKNVFINNEGNIGIGQAQPVYALDIERSGTLGGNTDYAYGSMRLLRYRDNGSMGVDFYRARGTKENPLEVQDRDGLGTLAFYGYDGTQFRTAGSMSFNVAGTPTGGLVPVKFNISFRNQASGGNMSNGYNSVFSILPNGHTGIGVFNPTERLDVAGKIKSSALSGTGDRVVVADQNGVLKTSQFVMKATDTSSSCSQENAGAIHYKEIDKGGKMVGVFGFCTRDTQGNYKWAYNMGGANMLDGTGAFGSGL
;
A
#
# COMPACT_ATOMS: atom_id res chain seq x y z
N MET A 1 13.62 8.85 -127.26
CA MET A 1 13.74 10.33 -127.34
C MET A 1 12.36 10.91 -126.99
N ASN A 2 12.13 11.27 -125.72
CA ASN A 2 11.36 12.47 -125.32
C ASN A 2 11.39 12.61 -123.80
N LYS A 3 11.83 13.78 -123.34
CA LYS A 3 11.97 14.19 -121.94
C LYS A 3 10.61 14.63 -121.40
N THR A 4 10.38 14.49 -120.10
CA THR A 4 9.52 15.44 -119.37
C THR A 4 10.09 15.70 -117.98
N THR A 5 10.68 16.88 -117.85
CA THR A 5 11.04 17.51 -116.58
C THR A 5 9.79 18.16 -116.00
N ILE A 6 9.44 17.84 -114.76
CA ILE A 6 8.43 18.58 -113.99
C ILE A 6 9.18 19.42 -112.94
N LYS A 7 9.13 20.75 -113.09
CA LYS A 7 9.46 21.71 -112.04
C LYS A 7 8.19 21.93 -111.21
N ILE A 8 8.23 21.64 -109.91
CA ILE A 8 7.24 22.19 -108.96
C ILE A 8 7.96 23.23 -108.10
N SER A 9 7.35 24.41 -108.10
CA SER A 9 7.84 25.67 -107.57
C SER A 9 7.50 25.84 -106.08
N VAL A 10 8.50 26.32 -105.32
CA VAL A 10 8.49 27.51 -104.45
C VAL A 10 7.48 27.59 -103.27
N LEU A 11 6.55 26.65 -103.06
CA LEU A 11 5.66 26.68 -101.88
C LEU A 11 6.14 25.90 -100.64
N ALA A 12 7.28 25.20 -100.72
CA ALA A 12 7.81 24.37 -99.63
C ALA A 12 8.75 25.10 -98.67
N PHE A 13 9.12 26.36 -98.94
CA PHE A 13 10.18 27.05 -98.18
C PHE A 13 9.70 27.96 -97.04
N LEU A 14 8.40 28.20 -96.88
CA LEU A 14 7.87 29.00 -95.75
C LEU A 14 7.39 28.16 -94.56
N GLY A 15 7.17 26.85 -94.72
CA GLY A 15 6.77 25.94 -93.64
C GLY A 15 7.94 25.36 -92.82
N PHE A 16 9.18 25.50 -93.29
CA PHE A 16 10.37 24.95 -92.62
C PHE A 16 11.04 25.93 -91.64
N MET A 17 10.72 27.24 -91.69
CA MET A 17 11.34 28.24 -90.82
C MET A 17 10.72 28.32 -89.41
N THR A 18 9.52 27.77 -89.18
CA THR A 18 8.92 27.69 -87.84
C THR A 18 9.25 26.39 -87.11
N TYR A 19 9.73 25.35 -87.81
CA TYR A 19 10.19 24.10 -87.20
C TYR A 19 11.61 24.19 -86.63
N GLY A 20 12.40 25.18 -87.05
CA GLY A 20 13.82 25.33 -86.68
C GLY A 20 14.09 25.99 -85.33
N TYR A 21 13.11 26.67 -84.72
CA TYR A 21 13.32 27.45 -83.49
C TYR A 21 12.62 26.89 -82.23
N ALA A 22 11.95 25.73 -82.30
CA ALA A 22 11.32 25.08 -81.15
C ALA A 22 12.14 23.92 -80.55
N GLN A 23 13.38 23.70 -81.00
CA GLN A 23 14.22 22.57 -80.55
C GLN A 23 15.33 23.00 -79.57
N GLN A 24 15.11 24.04 -78.78
CA GLN A 24 15.91 24.30 -77.57
C GLN A 24 15.04 24.16 -76.32
N GLN A 25 15.28 23.04 -75.62
CA GLN A 25 14.93 22.73 -74.22
C GLN A 25 13.53 22.21 -73.88
N GLN A 26 12.95 21.30 -74.67
CA GLN A 26 12.03 20.33 -74.08
C GLN A 26 12.86 19.17 -73.52
N GLN A 27 13.36 19.36 -72.30
CA GLN A 27 14.07 18.34 -71.54
C GLN A 27 13.08 17.17 -71.36
N ASP A 28 13.35 16.02 -72.01
CA ASP A 28 12.55 14.81 -71.85
C ASP A 28 12.30 14.59 -70.34
N PRO A 29 11.03 14.66 -69.86
CA PRO A 29 10.73 14.60 -68.43
C PRO A 29 11.16 13.28 -67.79
N TYR A 30 11.56 12.30 -68.59
CA TYR A 30 12.05 10.99 -68.17
C TYR A 30 13.57 10.80 -68.35
N LYS A 31 14.30 11.85 -68.78
CA LYS A 31 15.77 11.81 -68.92
C LYS A 31 16.42 11.47 -67.58
N GLY A 32 17.12 10.33 -67.52
CA GLY A 32 17.79 9.85 -66.31
C GLY A 32 16.94 8.94 -65.42
N LYS A 33 15.75 8.52 -65.86
CA LYS A 33 14.90 7.54 -65.19
C LYS A 33 14.88 6.22 -65.95
N VAL A 34 14.80 5.11 -65.23
CA VAL A 34 14.61 3.76 -65.78
C VAL A 34 13.23 3.26 -65.36
N GLY A 35 12.34 3.07 -66.32
CA GLY A 35 11.05 2.43 -66.11
C GLY A 35 11.10 0.96 -66.54
N VAL A 36 10.66 0.04 -65.68
CA VAL A 36 10.41 -1.37 -66.03
C VAL A 36 8.91 -1.58 -66.02
N ASN A 37 8.35 -1.94 -67.18
CA ASN A 37 6.91 -2.01 -67.44
C ASN A 37 6.13 -0.69 -67.24
N THR A 38 6.82 0.47 -67.24
CA THR A 38 6.20 1.79 -67.24
C THR A 38 6.97 2.75 -68.15
N ILE A 39 6.25 3.53 -68.97
CA ILE A 39 6.83 4.58 -69.83
C ILE A 39 6.86 5.95 -69.14
N ALA A 40 6.27 6.06 -67.94
CA ALA A 40 6.22 7.29 -67.16
C ALA A 40 6.73 7.02 -65.73
N PRO A 41 8.04 6.74 -65.56
CA PRO A 41 8.60 6.37 -64.27
C PRO A 41 8.49 7.48 -63.22
N SER A 42 8.01 7.12 -62.03
CA SER A 42 7.79 8.04 -60.90
C SER A 42 9.09 8.39 -60.15
N ALA A 43 10.12 7.56 -60.27
CA ALA A 43 11.43 7.72 -59.63
C ALA A 43 12.58 7.43 -60.62
N THR A 44 13.83 7.56 -60.16
CA THR A 44 15.03 7.20 -60.96
C THR A 44 14.99 5.73 -61.42
N MET A 45 14.37 4.85 -60.64
CA MET A 45 13.99 3.51 -61.05
C MET A 45 12.55 3.25 -60.59
N ASP A 46 11.66 2.92 -61.51
CA ASP A 46 10.26 2.56 -61.23
C ASP A 46 9.98 1.19 -61.84
N VAL A 47 9.63 0.23 -61.00
CA VAL A 47 9.33 -1.16 -61.41
C VAL A 47 7.87 -1.43 -61.14
N GLN A 48 7.10 -1.60 -62.21
CA GLN A 48 5.68 -1.92 -62.14
C GLN A 48 5.42 -3.37 -62.58
N PRO A 49 4.37 -4.03 -62.09
CA PRO A 49 3.94 -5.29 -62.66
C PRO A 49 3.49 -5.09 -64.12
N ASN A 50 3.67 -6.11 -64.97
CA ASN A 50 3.04 -6.11 -66.29
C ASN A 50 1.53 -6.38 -66.16
N SER A 51 0.79 -6.34 -67.27
CA SER A 51 -0.68 -6.53 -67.26
C SER A 51 -1.14 -7.87 -66.67
N ASP A 52 -0.34 -8.93 -66.82
CA ASP A 52 -0.68 -10.26 -66.30
C ASP A 52 -0.42 -10.35 -64.79
N ASN A 53 0.66 -9.72 -64.33
CA ASN A 53 1.09 -9.64 -62.93
C ASN A 53 0.25 -8.64 -62.12
N ALA A 54 -0.36 -7.65 -62.77
CA ALA A 54 -1.24 -6.68 -62.12
C ALA A 54 -2.60 -7.28 -61.69
N ARG A 55 -2.88 -8.55 -62.03
CA ARG A 55 -4.09 -9.26 -61.62
C ARG A 55 -4.01 -9.63 -60.14
N ALA A 56 -5.14 -9.52 -59.43
CA ALA A 56 -5.19 -9.79 -57.99
C ALA A 56 -4.78 -11.23 -57.62
N GLU A 57 -4.99 -12.17 -58.54
CA GLU A 57 -4.69 -13.58 -58.41
C GLU A 57 -3.33 -14.01 -58.99
N ALA A 58 -2.47 -13.07 -59.40
CA ALA A 58 -1.14 -13.39 -59.93
C ALA A 58 -0.29 -14.17 -58.91
N LYS A 59 0.49 -15.14 -59.39
CA LYS A 59 1.34 -16.04 -58.58
C LYS A 59 2.81 -16.02 -59.01
N THR A 60 3.19 -15.07 -59.85
CA THR A 60 4.55 -14.95 -60.39
C THR A 60 5.47 -14.31 -59.35
N ASN A 61 6.77 -14.57 -59.47
CA ASN A 61 7.75 -13.99 -58.55
C ASN A 61 8.09 -12.56 -59.00
N GLU A 62 7.65 -11.57 -58.23
CA GLU A 62 7.78 -10.14 -58.52
C GLU A 62 8.72 -9.44 -57.53
N GLY A 63 9.43 -8.40 -57.99
CA GLY A 63 10.30 -7.59 -57.15
C GLY A 63 11.72 -7.43 -57.69
N ILE A 64 12.65 -7.02 -56.81
CA ILE A 64 14.07 -6.78 -57.13
C ILE A 64 14.92 -7.78 -56.37
N ILE A 65 15.69 -8.59 -57.09
CA ILE A 65 16.66 -9.53 -56.51
C ILE A 65 18.04 -8.86 -56.50
N ALA A 66 18.53 -8.50 -55.32
CA ALA A 66 19.91 -8.04 -55.15
C ALA A 66 20.91 -9.20 -55.41
N PRO A 67 22.18 -8.89 -55.75
CA PRO A 67 23.22 -9.92 -55.91
C PRO A 67 23.33 -10.82 -54.68
N LYS A 68 23.25 -12.13 -54.88
CA LYS A 68 23.43 -13.14 -53.84
C LYS A 68 24.92 -13.47 -53.71
N LEU A 69 25.51 -13.21 -52.54
CA LEU A 69 26.94 -13.35 -52.31
C LEU A 69 27.20 -14.11 -51.00
N SER A 70 28.24 -14.96 -50.96
CA SER A 70 28.72 -15.52 -49.70
C SER A 70 29.35 -14.46 -48.79
N LYS A 71 29.38 -14.70 -47.47
CA LYS A 71 30.00 -13.77 -46.50
C LYS A 71 31.46 -13.47 -46.86
N THR A 72 32.22 -14.48 -47.28
CA THR A 72 33.60 -14.34 -47.75
C THR A 72 33.69 -13.39 -48.95
N ARG A 73 32.77 -13.49 -49.92
CA ARG A 73 32.74 -12.60 -51.08
C ARG A 73 32.39 -11.16 -50.70
N ILE A 74 31.47 -10.98 -49.76
CA ILE A 74 31.09 -9.65 -49.25
C ILE A 74 32.27 -9.00 -48.50
N ALA A 75 33.01 -9.77 -47.69
CA ALA A 75 34.21 -9.28 -47.01
C ALA A 75 35.30 -8.82 -48.00
N ASN A 76 35.43 -9.50 -49.13
CA ASN A 76 36.40 -9.16 -50.18
C ASN A 76 36.07 -7.87 -50.96
N ILE A 77 34.94 -7.20 -50.67
CA ILE A 77 34.64 -5.89 -51.25
C ILE A 77 35.58 -4.86 -50.59
N ALA A 78 36.61 -4.45 -51.32
CA ALA A 78 37.67 -3.57 -50.81
C ALA A 78 37.12 -2.20 -50.35
N THR A 79 36.30 -1.57 -51.20
CA THR A 79 35.72 -0.23 -50.98
C THR A 79 34.20 -0.26 -51.20
N PRO A 80 33.42 -0.80 -50.26
CA PRO A 80 31.96 -0.82 -50.38
C PRO A 80 31.39 0.60 -50.34
N VAL A 81 30.38 0.86 -51.18
CA VAL A 81 29.71 2.17 -51.26
C VAL A 81 28.48 2.17 -50.37
N GLU A 82 28.27 3.25 -49.61
CA GLU A 82 27.09 3.41 -48.76
C GLU A 82 25.79 3.25 -49.57
N GLY A 83 24.83 2.50 -49.03
CA GLY A 83 23.57 2.17 -49.68
C GLY A 83 23.61 0.94 -50.60
N THR A 84 24.77 0.31 -50.79
CA THR A 84 24.86 -0.95 -51.58
C THR A 84 24.03 -2.06 -50.92
N LEU A 85 23.06 -2.64 -51.63
CA LEU A 85 22.24 -3.76 -51.18
C LEU A 85 22.73 -5.09 -51.77
N VAL A 86 22.89 -6.10 -50.91
CA VAL A 86 23.22 -7.47 -51.31
C VAL A 86 22.36 -8.47 -50.53
N TYR A 87 22.25 -9.69 -51.04
CA TYR A 87 21.69 -10.81 -50.27
C TYR A 87 22.84 -11.72 -49.82
N ALA A 88 23.12 -11.77 -48.52
CA ALA A 88 24.07 -12.72 -47.98
C ALA A 88 23.45 -14.13 -48.03
N THR A 89 24.18 -15.09 -48.61
CA THR A 89 23.74 -16.48 -48.74
C THR A 89 24.81 -17.44 -48.25
N ASP A 90 24.41 -18.68 -47.97
CA ASP A 90 25.36 -19.77 -47.90
C ASP A 90 25.72 -20.24 -49.31
N GLU A 91 26.99 -20.55 -49.51
CA GLU A 91 27.49 -21.33 -50.63
C GLU A 91 28.03 -22.66 -50.11
N THR A 92 27.96 -23.72 -50.92
CA THR A 92 28.34 -25.08 -50.53
C THR A 92 29.74 -25.18 -49.92
N THR A 93 30.69 -24.36 -50.41
CA THR A 93 32.09 -24.32 -49.97
C THR A 93 32.41 -23.16 -49.03
N SER A 94 31.47 -22.24 -48.81
CA SER A 94 31.68 -21.03 -47.99
C SER A 94 30.38 -20.62 -47.28
N PRO A 95 29.82 -21.45 -46.40
CA PRO A 95 28.66 -21.07 -45.60
C PRO A 95 29.02 -19.92 -44.65
N ILE A 96 28.03 -19.11 -44.28
CA ILE A 96 28.19 -17.93 -43.41
C ILE A 96 28.85 -18.32 -42.08
N SER A 97 28.52 -19.49 -41.53
CA SER A 97 29.07 -20.03 -40.29
C SER A 97 30.54 -20.47 -40.37
N ALA A 98 31.07 -20.73 -41.58
CA ALA A 98 32.46 -21.17 -41.77
C ALA A 98 33.42 -20.02 -42.09
N TYR A 99 32.95 -18.76 -42.08
CA TYR A 99 33.80 -17.60 -42.30
C TYR A 99 34.77 -17.42 -41.11
N THR A 100 36.07 -17.54 -41.38
CA THR A 100 37.16 -17.39 -40.39
C THR A 100 37.92 -16.07 -40.51
N GLY A 101 37.53 -15.19 -41.45
CA GLY A 101 38.18 -13.89 -41.65
C GLY A 101 37.87 -12.89 -40.54
N GLY A 102 38.75 -11.91 -40.36
CA GLY A 102 38.63 -10.88 -39.32
C GLY A 102 38.06 -9.54 -39.81
N ASP A 103 37.44 -9.47 -40.99
CA ASP A 103 36.92 -8.19 -41.51
C ASP A 103 35.73 -7.72 -40.68
N THR A 104 35.94 -6.63 -39.95
CA THR A 104 34.94 -6.03 -39.06
C THR A 104 33.70 -5.55 -39.82
N LYS A 105 33.82 -5.22 -41.12
CA LYS A 105 32.68 -4.78 -41.94
C LYS A 105 31.60 -5.85 -42.08
N VAL A 106 31.93 -7.14 -41.98
CA VAL A 106 30.97 -8.25 -42.14
C VAL A 106 30.59 -8.92 -40.82
N ALA A 107 31.00 -8.37 -39.68
CA ALA A 107 30.77 -8.97 -38.36
C ALA A 107 29.28 -9.27 -38.10
N LYS A 108 28.39 -8.38 -38.54
CA LYS A 108 26.93 -8.49 -38.36
C LYS A 108 26.23 -9.44 -39.34
N ILE A 109 26.94 -10.04 -40.30
CA ILE A 109 26.38 -11.06 -41.18
C ILE A 109 26.45 -12.41 -40.47
N THR A 110 25.38 -12.79 -39.77
CA THR A 110 25.30 -14.04 -38.99
C THR A 110 24.35 -15.08 -39.59
N GLU A 111 23.56 -14.68 -40.57
CA GLU A 111 22.53 -15.50 -41.20
C GLU A 111 22.21 -14.98 -42.61
N LYS A 112 21.50 -15.80 -43.41
CA LYS A 112 21.04 -15.41 -44.75
C LYS A 112 20.09 -14.23 -44.67
N GLY A 113 20.16 -13.32 -45.63
CA GLY A 113 19.24 -12.19 -45.69
C GLY A 113 19.76 -11.04 -46.52
N TYR A 114 18.94 -9.99 -46.65
CA TYR A 114 19.35 -8.75 -47.26
C TYR A 114 20.21 -7.94 -46.29
N TYR A 115 21.32 -7.38 -46.78
CA TYR A 115 22.21 -6.50 -46.04
C TYR A 115 22.52 -5.28 -46.90
N TYR A 116 22.60 -4.11 -46.28
CA TYR A 116 23.10 -2.90 -46.92
C TYR A 116 24.36 -2.41 -46.22
N TYR A 117 25.26 -1.78 -46.98
CA TYR A 117 26.42 -1.12 -46.40
C TYR A 117 26.04 0.28 -45.89
N ASN A 118 26.22 0.55 -44.61
CA ASN A 118 25.82 1.82 -43.96
C ASN A 118 26.92 2.89 -43.93
N GLY A 119 27.98 2.71 -44.72
CA GLY A 119 29.18 3.56 -44.70
C GLY A 119 30.30 3.01 -43.82
N THR A 120 30.00 2.15 -42.84
CA THR A 120 30.99 1.54 -41.92
C THR A 120 31.00 0.02 -41.96
N GLU A 121 29.84 -0.63 -42.03
CA GLU A 121 29.68 -2.08 -41.97
C GLU A 121 28.40 -2.53 -42.71
N TRP A 122 28.30 -3.83 -42.96
CA TRP A 122 27.12 -4.47 -43.56
C TRP A 122 26.08 -4.76 -42.48
N VAL A 123 24.91 -4.13 -42.59
CA VAL A 123 23.81 -4.25 -41.62
C VAL A 123 22.61 -4.93 -42.27
N LYS A 124 21.98 -5.86 -41.55
CA LYS A 124 20.80 -6.58 -42.05
C LYS A 124 19.66 -5.59 -42.33
N ALA A 125 19.08 -5.67 -43.53
CA ALA A 125 17.87 -4.95 -43.91
C ALA A 125 16.66 -5.70 -43.33
N GLY A 126 16.06 -5.14 -42.28
CA GLY A 126 14.95 -5.72 -41.52
C GLY A 126 14.78 -5.01 -40.18
N ASN A 127 13.86 -5.49 -39.34
CA ASN A 127 13.62 -4.96 -37.99
C ASN A 127 14.81 -5.21 -37.06
N ASN A 128 15.94 -4.55 -37.32
CA ASN A 128 16.90 -4.19 -36.30
C ASN A 128 16.32 -2.98 -35.58
N SER A 129 15.24 -3.19 -34.83
CA SER A 129 14.96 -2.27 -33.73
C SER A 129 16.16 -2.47 -32.80
N PRO A 130 17.07 -1.49 -32.67
CA PRO A 130 18.05 -1.56 -31.59
C PRO A 130 17.22 -1.76 -30.33
N ALA A 131 17.65 -2.62 -29.42
CA ALA A 131 17.01 -2.72 -28.12
C ALA A 131 17.04 -1.32 -27.47
N VAL A 132 15.97 -0.54 -27.68
CA VAL A 132 15.70 0.70 -26.97
C VAL A 132 15.37 0.22 -25.59
N ASP A 133 16.39 0.13 -24.73
CA ASP A 133 16.31 -0.35 -23.35
C ASP A 133 15.15 -1.30 -23.11
N GLY A 134 15.31 -2.58 -23.49
CA GLY A 134 14.28 -3.60 -23.29
C GLY A 134 13.63 -3.43 -21.90
N SER A 135 12.30 -3.53 -21.87
CA SER A 135 11.48 -3.24 -20.68
C SER A 135 12.18 -3.67 -19.39
N LYS A 136 12.39 -2.74 -18.46
CA LYS A 136 12.98 -3.06 -17.15
C LYS A 136 12.06 -3.93 -16.30
N TRP A 137 10.82 -4.13 -16.76
CA TRP A 137 9.85 -5.08 -16.24
C TRP A 137 9.82 -6.35 -17.11
N THR A 138 9.94 -7.50 -16.47
CA THR A 138 9.82 -8.82 -17.09
C THR A 138 8.49 -9.45 -16.69
N ASN A 139 7.81 -10.06 -17.66
CA ASN A 139 6.64 -10.90 -17.40
C ASN A 139 7.11 -12.26 -16.87
N ASP A 140 6.85 -12.53 -15.60
CA ASP A 140 7.11 -13.81 -14.95
C ASP A 140 5.83 -14.65 -15.03
N THR A 141 5.67 -15.33 -16.17
CA THR A 141 4.48 -16.13 -16.48
C THR A 141 4.33 -17.35 -15.57
N ALA A 142 5.42 -17.84 -14.97
CA ALA A 142 5.36 -18.96 -14.04
C ALA A 142 4.67 -18.56 -12.73
N ASN A 143 4.86 -17.31 -12.30
CA ASN A 143 4.33 -16.77 -11.05
C ASN A 143 3.12 -15.83 -11.26
N ASN A 144 2.67 -15.63 -12.51
CA ASN A 144 1.57 -14.72 -12.87
C ASN A 144 1.79 -13.27 -12.37
N VAL A 145 3.02 -12.79 -12.45
CA VAL A 145 3.41 -11.44 -12.00
C VAL A 145 4.30 -10.75 -13.01
N VAL A 146 4.31 -9.42 -12.97
CA VAL A 146 5.31 -8.59 -13.64
C VAL A 146 6.29 -8.08 -12.57
N LYS A 147 7.61 -8.17 -12.83
CA LYS A 147 8.67 -7.80 -11.87
C LYS A 147 9.84 -7.06 -12.50
N LEU A 148 10.66 -6.36 -11.71
CA LEU A 148 11.85 -5.70 -12.25
C LEU A 148 12.92 -6.73 -12.60
N ALA A 149 13.54 -6.57 -13.77
CA ALA A 149 14.52 -7.53 -14.31
C ALA A 149 15.90 -7.41 -13.64
N ASN A 150 16.38 -6.18 -13.42
CA ASN A 150 17.73 -5.90 -12.98
C ASN A 150 17.80 -5.02 -11.72
N LEU A 151 18.97 -5.01 -11.08
CA LEU A 151 19.39 -3.99 -10.13
C LEU A 151 19.56 -2.64 -10.83
N SER A 152 19.73 -1.57 -10.06
CA SER A 152 19.89 -0.20 -10.58
C SER A 152 21.15 0.00 -11.43
N ASN A 153 22.05 -0.99 -11.51
CA ASN A 153 23.20 -1.01 -12.42
C ASN A 153 22.85 -1.47 -13.85
N GLY A 154 21.58 -1.84 -14.09
CA GLY A 154 21.06 -2.22 -15.41
C GLY A 154 21.51 -3.58 -15.94
N THR A 155 22.33 -4.33 -15.20
CA THR A 155 22.98 -5.56 -15.70
C THR A 155 22.81 -6.75 -14.76
N THR A 156 22.92 -6.55 -13.46
CA THR A 156 22.77 -7.64 -12.48
C THR A 156 21.30 -7.97 -12.30
N SER A 157 20.92 -9.25 -12.32
CA SER A 157 19.53 -9.67 -12.06
C SER A 157 19.11 -9.30 -10.63
N ARG A 158 17.87 -8.84 -10.47
CA ARG A 158 17.30 -8.53 -9.15
C ARG A 158 16.72 -9.79 -8.53
N THR A 159 17.15 -10.10 -7.31
CA THR A 159 16.61 -11.21 -6.52
C THR A 159 15.20 -10.90 -6.02
N ASP A 160 14.37 -11.92 -5.89
CA ASP A 160 12.95 -11.79 -5.57
C ASP A 160 12.70 -11.15 -4.18
N ASP A 161 13.58 -11.40 -3.20
CA ASP A 161 13.51 -10.82 -1.82
C ASP A 161 13.69 -9.28 -1.76
N LYS A 162 14.08 -8.67 -2.88
CA LYS A 162 14.32 -7.22 -3.04
C LYS A 162 13.58 -6.65 -4.25
N ASN A 163 12.62 -7.39 -4.79
CA ASN A 163 11.90 -7.03 -6.00
C ASN A 163 10.55 -6.37 -5.71
N VAL A 164 9.97 -5.78 -6.75
CA VAL A 164 8.59 -5.32 -6.78
C VAL A 164 7.84 -6.19 -7.77
N PHE A 165 6.69 -6.70 -7.35
CA PHE A 165 5.82 -7.58 -8.12
C PHE A 165 4.45 -6.95 -8.26
N ILE A 166 3.83 -7.14 -9.43
CA ILE A 166 2.43 -6.78 -9.66
C ILE A 166 1.75 -8.01 -10.25
N ASN A 167 0.73 -8.53 -9.57
CA ASN A 167 -0.04 -9.69 -10.05
C ASN A 167 -1.21 -9.28 -10.96
N ASN A 168 -1.94 -10.27 -11.48
CA ASN A 168 -3.08 -10.04 -12.38
C ASN A 168 -4.26 -9.32 -11.70
N GLU A 169 -4.37 -9.41 -10.38
CA GLU A 169 -5.36 -8.70 -9.56
C GLU A 169 -4.98 -7.23 -9.30
N GLY A 170 -3.74 -6.83 -9.65
CA GLY A 170 -3.21 -5.50 -9.42
C GLY A 170 -2.63 -5.27 -8.02
N ASN A 171 -2.48 -6.34 -7.22
CA ASN A 171 -1.79 -6.27 -5.94
C ASN A 171 -0.30 -6.04 -6.14
N ILE A 172 0.29 -5.24 -5.26
CA ILE A 172 1.72 -4.90 -5.28
C ILE A 172 2.43 -5.66 -4.17
N GLY A 173 3.42 -6.47 -4.52
CA GLY A 173 4.33 -7.11 -3.59
C GLY A 173 5.68 -6.41 -3.58
N ILE A 174 6.22 -6.07 -2.42
CA ILE A 174 7.60 -5.62 -2.24
C ILE A 174 8.31 -6.72 -1.44
N GLY A 175 9.23 -7.42 -2.09
CA GLY A 175 9.88 -8.62 -1.55
C GLY A 175 8.97 -9.84 -1.39
N GLN A 176 7.70 -9.73 -1.80
CA GLN A 176 6.69 -10.80 -1.82
C GLN A 176 6.30 -11.11 -3.27
N ALA A 177 6.67 -12.29 -3.77
CA ALA A 177 6.41 -12.68 -5.16
C ALA A 177 4.95 -13.06 -5.43
N GLN A 178 4.17 -13.35 -4.39
CA GLN A 178 2.75 -13.71 -4.46
C GLN A 178 1.94 -12.83 -3.52
N PRO A 179 1.73 -11.54 -3.84
CA PRO A 179 1.03 -10.62 -2.95
C PRO A 179 -0.46 -10.99 -2.80
N VAL A 180 -0.88 -11.21 -1.56
CA VAL A 180 -2.27 -11.56 -1.19
C VAL A 180 -3.08 -10.33 -0.86
N TYR A 181 -2.49 -9.31 -0.22
CA TYR A 181 -3.15 -8.02 -0.04
C TYR A 181 -2.76 -7.05 -1.16
N ALA A 182 -3.56 -6.00 -1.34
CA ALA A 182 -3.32 -4.96 -2.35
C ALA A 182 -1.91 -4.35 -2.26
N LEU A 183 -1.34 -4.31 -1.05
CA LEU A 183 0.06 -4.01 -0.81
C LEU A 183 0.62 -4.97 0.23
N ASP A 184 1.49 -5.88 -0.21
CA ASP A 184 2.27 -6.77 0.65
C ASP A 184 3.72 -6.31 0.69
N ILE A 185 4.20 -5.99 1.89
CA ILE A 185 5.60 -5.63 2.11
C ILE A 185 6.24 -6.70 2.97
N GLU A 186 7.03 -7.55 2.34
CA GLU A 186 7.84 -8.55 3.00
C GLU A 186 9.31 -8.21 2.81
N ARG A 187 10.07 -8.27 3.90
CA ARG A 187 11.51 -8.12 3.85
C ARG A 187 12.14 -9.38 4.42
N SER A 188 12.55 -10.27 3.54
CA SER A 188 13.41 -11.39 3.89
C SER A 188 14.86 -11.02 3.52
N GLY A 189 15.79 -11.18 4.47
CA GLY A 189 17.22 -11.02 4.24
C GLY A 189 17.90 -9.82 4.91
N THR A 190 19.21 -9.95 5.05
CA THR A 190 20.11 -9.05 5.78
C THR A 190 20.24 -7.68 5.10
N LEU A 191 20.10 -6.58 5.85
CA LEU A 191 20.53 -5.26 5.39
C LEU A 191 22.03 -5.11 5.68
N GLY A 192 22.85 -4.96 4.64
CA GLY A 192 24.28 -4.63 4.80
C GLY A 192 25.11 -5.63 5.60
N GLY A 193 24.74 -6.92 5.63
CA GLY A 193 25.47 -7.95 6.37
C GLY A 193 25.20 -7.98 7.88
N ASN A 194 24.35 -7.08 8.42
CA ASN A 194 23.92 -7.09 9.80
C ASN A 194 22.45 -7.57 9.94
N THR A 195 22.24 -8.62 10.74
CA THR A 195 20.93 -9.23 10.99
C THR A 195 20.01 -8.36 11.86
N ASP A 196 20.55 -7.37 12.58
CA ASP A 196 19.80 -6.58 13.57
C ASP A 196 18.90 -5.48 12.96
N TYR A 197 18.95 -5.25 11.64
CA TYR A 197 18.25 -4.14 10.98
C TYR A 197 17.24 -4.54 9.90
N ALA A 198 16.92 -5.83 9.73
CA ALA A 198 15.94 -6.27 8.72
C ALA A 198 14.49 -5.94 9.14
N TYR A 199 14.10 -4.67 9.02
CA TYR A 199 12.72 -4.24 9.27
C TYR A 199 11.88 -4.31 7.98
N GLY A 200 10.71 -4.94 8.06
CA GLY A 200 9.58 -4.61 7.19
C GLY A 200 8.95 -3.32 7.69
N SER A 201 9.43 -2.16 7.23
CA SER A 201 8.98 -0.85 7.73
C SER A 201 8.34 0.00 6.65
N MET A 202 7.26 0.69 7.01
CA MET A 202 6.75 1.85 6.28
C MET A 202 7.15 3.11 7.04
N ARG A 203 7.93 3.99 6.41
CA ARG A 203 8.36 5.26 7.02
C ARG A 203 7.54 6.41 6.44
N LEU A 204 6.89 7.17 7.30
CA LEU A 204 6.26 8.44 6.97
C LEU A 204 7.10 9.58 7.56
N LEU A 205 7.43 10.59 6.75
CA LEU A 205 8.26 11.74 7.16
C LEU A 205 7.68 13.05 6.68
N ARG A 206 7.76 14.08 7.52
CA ARG A 206 7.40 15.46 7.19
C ARG A 206 8.34 16.43 7.91
N TYR A 207 8.74 17.50 7.23
CA TYR A 207 9.51 18.62 7.79
C TYR A 207 8.79 19.95 7.52
N ARG A 208 7.98 20.43 8.48
CA ARG A 208 7.25 21.72 8.42
C ARG A 208 6.87 22.21 9.83
N ASP A 209 6.69 23.53 9.98
CA ASP A 209 6.30 24.17 11.25
C ASP A 209 4.80 24.01 11.59
N ASN A 210 3.95 23.70 10.59
CA ASN A 210 2.52 23.47 10.78
C ASN A 210 1.97 22.33 9.88
N GLY A 211 0.88 21.71 10.34
CA GLY A 211 0.14 20.64 9.67
C GLY A 211 0.46 19.22 10.16
N SER A 212 -0.38 18.25 9.77
CA SER A 212 -0.34 16.87 10.27
C SER A 212 0.26 15.88 9.27
N MET A 213 0.70 14.72 9.79
CA MET A 213 1.02 13.51 9.04
C MET A 213 0.07 12.42 9.54
N GLY A 214 -0.50 11.62 8.64
CA GLY A 214 -1.52 10.65 9.02
C GLY A 214 -1.62 9.49 8.04
N VAL A 215 -2.36 8.48 8.47
CA VAL A 215 -2.84 7.36 7.65
C VAL A 215 -4.36 7.40 7.75
N ASP A 216 -5.02 7.63 6.62
CA ASP A 216 -6.47 7.77 6.58
C ASP A 216 -7.14 6.44 6.24
N PHE A 217 -8.14 6.08 7.04
CA PHE A 217 -8.97 4.90 6.80
C PHE A 217 -10.38 5.36 6.40
N TYR A 218 -10.77 5.06 5.17
CA TYR A 218 -12.10 5.33 4.66
C TYR A 218 -12.92 4.04 4.65
N ARG A 219 -14.09 4.10 5.27
CA ARG A 219 -15.05 2.99 5.24
C ARG A 219 -16.43 3.54 4.92
N ALA A 220 -17.01 3.03 3.84
CA ALA A 220 -18.43 3.16 3.50
C ALA A 220 -19.00 1.77 3.28
N ARG A 221 -20.31 1.59 3.44
CA ARG A 221 -20.99 0.39 2.94
C ARG A 221 -21.33 0.61 1.46
N GLY A 222 -21.88 -0.39 0.76
CA GLY A 222 -22.24 -0.27 -0.65
C GLY A 222 -21.04 -0.39 -1.59
N THR A 223 -21.13 0.23 -2.77
CA THR A 223 -20.04 0.23 -3.78
C THR A 223 -19.39 1.61 -3.87
N LYS A 224 -18.29 1.71 -4.62
CA LYS A 224 -17.62 3.00 -4.87
C LYS A 224 -18.56 4.00 -5.57
N GLU A 225 -19.38 3.51 -6.48
CA GLU A 225 -20.33 4.30 -7.27
C GLU A 225 -21.58 4.66 -6.47
N ASN A 226 -21.96 3.83 -5.49
CA ASN A 226 -23.13 4.01 -4.63
C ASN A 226 -22.76 3.73 -3.16
N PRO A 227 -22.09 4.68 -2.48
CA PRO A 227 -21.72 4.51 -1.09
C PRO A 227 -22.95 4.59 -0.19
N LEU A 228 -22.99 3.73 0.82
CA LEU A 228 -24.01 3.68 1.86
C LEU A 228 -23.38 4.04 3.20
N GLU A 229 -24.21 4.57 4.11
CA GLU A 229 -23.81 4.90 5.47
C GLU A 229 -23.28 3.66 6.21
N VAL A 230 -22.28 3.89 7.06
CA VAL A 230 -21.84 2.87 8.03
C VAL A 230 -22.93 2.66 9.08
N GLN A 231 -22.89 1.54 9.77
CA GLN A 231 -23.88 1.15 10.78
C GLN A 231 -23.21 0.86 12.12
N ASP A 232 -23.98 0.81 13.20
CA ASP A 232 -23.47 0.42 14.52
C ASP A 232 -22.62 -0.87 14.42
N ARG A 233 -21.47 -0.86 15.10
CA ARG A 233 -20.45 -1.92 15.10
C ARG A 233 -19.63 -2.09 13.81
N ASP A 234 -19.80 -1.25 12.79
CA ASP A 234 -18.87 -1.26 11.66
C ASP A 234 -17.45 -0.92 12.11
N GLY A 235 -16.48 -1.75 11.71
CA GLY A 235 -15.07 -1.43 11.84
C GLY A 235 -14.64 -0.39 10.81
N LEU A 236 -14.13 0.74 11.29
CA LEU A 236 -13.62 1.82 10.42
C LEU A 236 -12.16 1.60 10.05
N GLY A 237 -11.38 1.03 10.97
CA GLY A 237 -9.97 0.73 10.77
C GLY A 237 -9.41 -0.06 11.94
N THR A 238 -8.35 -0.83 11.68
CA THR A 238 -7.63 -1.58 12.70
C THR A 238 -6.15 -1.56 12.43
N LEU A 239 -5.35 -1.25 13.45
CA LEU A 239 -3.94 -1.61 13.49
C LEU A 239 -3.82 -2.93 14.25
N ALA A 240 -3.41 -3.99 13.56
CA ALA A 240 -3.27 -5.32 14.13
C ALA A 240 -1.80 -5.70 14.28
N PHE A 241 -1.48 -6.35 15.38
CA PHE A 241 -0.14 -6.81 15.71
C PHE A 241 -0.16 -8.33 15.68
N TYR A 242 0.69 -8.94 14.87
CA TYR A 242 0.79 -10.40 14.73
C TYR A 242 2.13 -10.89 15.29
N GLY A 243 2.12 -12.06 15.92
CA GLY A 243 3.31 -12.78 16.37
C GLY A 243 3.32 -14.20 15.83
N TYR A 244 4.50 -14.73 15.50
CA TYR A 244 4.66 -16.12 15.11
C TYR A 244 4.64 -17.02 16.35
N ASP A 245 3.72 -17.99 16.41
CA ASP A 245 3.56 -18.87 17.57
C ASP A 245 4.41 -20.15 17.53
N GLY A 246 5.33 -20.25 16.56
CA GLY A 246 6.10 -21.46 16.27
C GLY A 246 5.50 -22.30 15.13
N THR A 247 4.27 -22.01 14.70
CA THR A 247 3.62 -22.67 13.56
C THR A 247 3.09 -21.69 12.53
N GLN A 248 2.45 -20.61 12.97
CA GLN A 248 1.84 -19.60 12.10
C GLN A 248 1.85 -18.22 12.76
N PHE A 249 1.68 -17.17 11.96
CA PHE A 249 1.42 -15.84 12.49
C PHE A 249 0.00 -15.74 13.04
N ARG A 250 -0.15 -15.27 14.28
CA ARG A 250 -1.45 -15.02 14.92
C ARG A 250 -1.51 -13.62 15.50
N THR A 251 -2.70 -13.03 15.51
CA THR A 251 -2.92 -11.70 16.09
C THR A 251 -2.61 -11.72 17.59
N ALA A 252 -1.60 -11.01 18.05
CA ALA A 252 -1.29 -10.83 19.46
C ALA A 252 -2.15 -9.73 20.11
N GLY A 253 -2.47 -8.68 19.35
CA GLY A 253 -3.34 -7.61 19.80
C GLY A 253 -3.76 -6.69 18.66
N SER A 254 -4.65 -5.75 18.96
CA SER A 254 -5.13 -4.78 17.99
C SER A 254 -5.56 -3.48 18.65
N MET A 255 -5.52 -2.41 17.85
CA MET A 255 -6.19 -1.15 18.13
C MET A 255 -7.22 -0.92 17.03
N SER A 256 -8.46 -0.63 17.40
CA SER A 256 -9.55 -0.52 16.44
C SER A 256 -10.43 0.68 16.73
N PHE A 257 -10.93 1.27 15.66
CA PHE A 257 -11.99 2.27 15.68
C PHE A 257 -13.23 1.64 15.07
N ASN A 258 -14.35 1.71 15.79
CA ASN A 258 -15.61 1.12 15.37
C ASN A 258 -16.73 2.13 15.54
N VAL A 259 -17.73 2.08 14.68
CA VAL A 259 -18.97 2.83 14.86
C VAL A 259 -19.67 2.35 16.14
N ALA A 260 -20.17 3.30 16.93
CA ALA A 260 -20.83 3.04 18.20
C ALA A 260 -22.12 3.87 18.33
N GLY A 261 -23.23 3.26 17.96
CA GLY A 261 -24.53 3.90 17.79
C GLY A 261 -24.85 4.19 16.32
N THR A 262 -26.00 4.82 16.10
CA THR A 262 -26.50 5.14 14.75
C THR A 262 -25.83 6.42 14.24
N PRO A 263 -25.15 6.41 13.08
CA PRO A 263 -24.70 7.63 12.44
C PRO A 263 -25.89 8.55 12.09
N THR A 264 -25.64 9.85 12.14
CA THR A 264 -26.59 10.88 11.65
C THR A 264 -25.88 11.73 10.62
N GLY A 265 -26.60 12.38 9.71
CA GLY A 265 -25.98 13.24 8.69
C GLY A 265 -24.97 14.24 9.29
N GLY A 266 -23.68 14.00 9.08
CA GLY A 266 -22.56 14.81 9.61
C GLY A 266 -21.85 14.28 10.86
N LEU A 267 -22.32 13.19 11.48
CA LEU A 267 -21.71 12.60 12.67
C LEU A 267 -21.71 11.08 12.59
N VAL A 268 -20.52 10.49 12.65
CA VAL A 268 -20.33 9.05 12.89
C VAL A 268 -19.81 8.90 14.31
N PRO A 269 -20.61 8.38 15.25
CA PRO A 269 -20.13 8.15 16.61
C PRO A 269 -19.13 6.99 16.62
N VAL A 270 -17.95 7.21 17.19
CA VAL A 270 -16.85 6.23 17.17
C VAL A 270 -16.46 5.83 18.58
N LYS A 271 -16.27 4.52 18.77
CA LYS A 271 -15.54 3.98 19.91
C LYS A 271 -14.13 3.57 19.50
N PHE A 272 -13.19 3.81 20.40
CA PHE A 272 -11.82 3.31 20.30
C PHE A 272 -11.64 2.15 21.28
N ASN A 273 -10.99 1.07 20.84
CA ASN A 273 -10.64 -0.04 21.72
C ASN A 273 -9.23 -0.57 21.46
N ILE A 274 -8.58 -0.99 22.54
CA ILE A 274 -7.36 -1.78 22.52
C ILE A 274 -7.70 -3.16 23.07
N SER A 275 -7.28 -4.19 22.35
CA SER A 275 -7.55 -5.58 22.70
C SER A 275 -6.28 -6.41 22.58
N PHE A 276 -6.08 -7.33 23.52
CA PHE A 276 -5.00 -8.30 23.47
C PHE A 276 -5.57 -9.72 23.46
N ARG A 277 -4.89 -10.65 22.78
CA ARG A 277 -5.14 -12.08 23.03
C ARG A 277 -4.44 -12.45 24.32
N ASN A 278 -5.22 -12.75 25.35
CA ASN A 278 -4.67 -13.30 26.58
C ASN A 278 -4.79 -14.83 26.54
N GLN A 279 -3.67 -15.52 26.76
CA GLN A 279 -3.72 -16.84 27.38
C GLN A 279 -4.05 -16.58 28.85
N ALA A 280 -5.21 -17.03 29.33
CA ALA A 280 -5.49 -16.99 30.76
C ALA A 280 -4.35 -17.73 31.50
N SER A 281 -3.66 -17.08 32.43
CA SER A 281 -2.80 -17.76 33.38
C SER A 281 -3.68 -18.55 34.34
N GLY A 282 -4.01 -19.78 33.97
CA GLY A 282 -4.77 -20.73 34.78
C GLY A 282 -6.29 -20.63 34.64
N GLY A 283 -6.87 -21.51 33.82
CA GLY A 283 -8.30 -21.88 33.89
C GLY A 283 -9.24 -21.02 33.05
N ASN A 284 -9.89 -21.66 32.08
CA ASN A 284 -10.91 -21.15 31.15
C ASN A 284 -10.42 -20.20 30.04
N MET A 285 -10.08 -20.85 28.92
CA MET A 285 -9.96 -20.26 27.59
C MET A 285 -11.32 -19.75 27.11
N SER A 286 -11.73 -18.55 27.51
CA SER A 286 -12.57 -17.77 26.61
C SER A 286 -11.67 -17.31 25.48
N ASN A 287 -11.82 -17.94 24.32
CA ASN A 287 -11.13 -17.68 23.05
C ASN A 287 -11.50 -16.29 22.48
N GLY A 288 -11.54 -15.27 23.34
CA GLY A 288 -12.12 -13.96 23.10
C GLY A 288 -11.07 -12.86 23.28
N TYR A 289 -11.08 -11.91 22.36
CA TYR A 289 -10.36 -10.66 22.51
C TYR A 289 -10.95 -9.92 23.73
N ASN A 290 -10.17 -9.77 24.80
CA ASN A 290 -10.59 -8.93 25.91
C ASN A 290 -10.23 -7.48 25.58
N SER A 291 -11.24 -6.61 25.49
CA SER A 291 -11.01 -5.17 25.45
C SER A 291 -10.44 -4.75 26.79
N VAL A 292 -9.16 -4.41 26.80
CA VAL A 292 -8.47 -3.97 28.02
C VAL A 292 -8.62 -2.47 28.24
N PHE A 293 -8.85 -1.72 27.17
CA PHE A 293 -9.06 -0.27 27.20
C PHE A 293 -10.10 0.11 26.16
N SER A 294 -11.06 0.93 26.56
CA SER A 294 -12.12 1.43 25.68
C SER A 294 -12.37 2.92 25.92
N ILE A 295 -12.68 3.65 24.85
CA ILE A 295 -13.23 5.02 24.92
C ILE A 295 -14.48 5.06 24.07
N LEU A 296 -15.61 5.45 24.67
CA LEU A 296 -16.90 5.60 24.01
C LEU A 296 -17.06 7.00 23.36
N PRO A 297 -18.02 7.19 22.43
CA PRO A 297 -18.28 8.49 21.80
C PRO A 297 -18.57 9.64 22.79
N ASN A 298 -19.11 9.31 23.97
CA ASN A 298 -19.38 10.27 25.04
C ASN A 298 -18.14 10.61 25.91
N GLY A 299 -16.98 10.04 25.57
CA GLY A 299 -15.71 10.23 26.29
C GLY A 299 -15.54 9.35 27.53
N HIS A 300 -16.47 8.45 27.85
CA HIS A 300 -16.30 7.51 28.95
C HIS A 300 -15.18 6.51 28.62
N THR A 301 -14.28 6.31 29.57
CA THR A 301 -13.11 5.45 29.43
C THR A 301 -13.25 4.21 30.33
N GLY A 302 -13.15 3.02 29.74
CA GLY A 302 -13.19 1.75 30.45
C GLY A 302 -11.82 1.08 30.48
N ILE A 303 -11.40 0.56 31.64
CA ILE A 303 -10.23 -0.31 31.79
C ILE A 303 -10.72 -1.70 32.22
N GLY A 304 -10.61 -2.68 31.33
CA GLY A 304 -11.25 -3.99 31.50
C GLY A 304 -12.80 -3.93 31.46
N VAL A 305 -13.38 -2.77 31.15
CA VAL A 305 -14.83 -2.54 31.04
C VAL A 305 -15.14 -2.11 29.62
N PHE A 306 -16.07 -2.82 28.98
CA PHE A 306 -16.43 -2.55 27.58
C PHE A 306 -17.42 -1.39 27.42
N ASN A 307 -18.36 -1.26 28.37
CA ASN A 307 -19.39 -0.21 28.38
C ASN A 307 -19.31 0.55 29.71
N PRO A 308 -18.30 1.44 29.87
CA PRO A 308 -18.13 2.21 31.10
C PRO A 308 -19.38 3.05 31.42
N THR A 309 -19.95 2.88 32.62
CA THR A 309 -21.13 3.66 33.05
C THR A 309 -20.74 5.00 33.66
N GLU A 310 -19.51 5.11 34.15
CA GLU A 310 -18.91 6.33 34.66
C GLU A 310 -17.84 6.87 33.70
N ARG A 311 -17.41 8.14 33.89
CA ARG A 311 -16.38 8.75 33.03
C ARG A 311 -15.08 7.94 33.00
N LEU A 312 -14.73 7.32 34.13
CA LEU A 312 -13.69 6.32 34.26
C LEU A 312 -14.28 5.12 35.00
N ASP A 313 -14.31 3.96 34.35
CA ASP A 313 -14.78 2.71 34.93
C ASP A 313 -13.68 1.66 34.83
N VAL A 314 -13.34 1.04 35.96
CA VAL A 314 -12.19 0.12 36.06
C VAL A 314 -12.66 -1.20 36.66
N ALA A 315 -12.55 -2.27 35.88
CA ALA A 315 -12.76 -3.63 36.37
C ALA A 315 -11.53 -4.06 37.20
N GLY A 316 -11.60 -3.86 38.51
CA GLY A 316 -10.57 -4.29 39.45
C GLY A 316 -10.14 -3.21 40.43
N LYS A 317 -9.04 -3.46 41.15
CA LYS A 317 -8.50 -2.52 42.13
C LYS A 317 -7.73 -1.40 41.45
N ILE A 318 -7.85 -0.18 41.98
CA ILE A 318 -7.08 0.99 41.55
C ILE A 318 -6.00 1.27 42.59
N LYS A 319 -4.74 1.39 42.15
CA LYS A 319 -3.64 1.93 42.96
C LYS A 319 -3.29 3.32 42.45
N SER A 320 -3.57 4.36 43.22
CA SER A 320 -3.10 5.72 42.96
C SER A 320 -1.77 5.95 43.68
N SER A 321 -0.78 6.51 42.98
CA SER A 321 0.53 6.84 43.56
C SER A 321 0.55 8.20 44.26
N ALA A 322 -0.39 9.08 43.92
CA ALA A 322 -0.60 10.37 44.55
C ALA A 322 -2.06 10.80 44.38
N LEU A 323 -2.62 11.41 45.41
CA LEU A 323 -3.89 12.13 45.37
C LEU A 323 -3.58 13.59 45.71
N SER A 324 -3.08 14.35 44.73
CA SER A 324 -2.71 15.76 44.94
C SER A 324 -3.95 16.64 45.11
N GLY A 325 -3.89 17.59 46.04
CA GLY A 325 -4.94 18.58 46.26
C GLY A 325 -4.72 19.33 47.58
N THR A 326 -5.45 20.42 47.80
CA THR A 326 -5.49 21.09 49.11
C THR A 326 -6.60 20.48 49.98
N GLY A 327 -6.22 20.08 51.19
CA GLY A 327 -7.10 19.47 52.20
C GLY A 327 -7.27 17.96 52.06
N ASP A 328 -7.36 17.28 53.19
CA ASP A 328 -7.66 15.84 53.25
C ASP A 328 -9.17 15.62 53.25
N ARG A 329 -9.64 14.64 52.47
CA ARG A 329 -11.04 14.22 52.46
C ARG A 329 -11.11 12.72 52.63
N VAL A 330 -11.95 12.25 53.54
CA VAL A 330 -12.32 10.84 53.59
C VAL A 330 -13.21 10.57 52.38
N VAL A 331 -12.79 9.63 51.54
CA VAL A 331 -13.60 9.12 50.44
C VAL A 331 -14.13 7.74 50.79
N VAL A 332 -15.39 7.50 50.44
CA VAL A 332 -16.03 6.18 50.52
C VAL A 332 -16.50 5.81 49.12
N ALA A 333 -16.57 4.51 48.82
CA ALA A 333 -17.25 4.02 47.63
C ALA A 333 -18.67 3.60 48.00
N ASP A 334 -19.63 3.83 47.11
CA ASP A 334 -20.92 3.15 47.23
C ASP A 334 -20.85 1.69 46.74
N GLN A 335 -21.99 0.99 46.77
CA GLN A 335 -22.07 -0.42 46.35
C GLN A 335 -21.64 -0.67 44.89
N ASN A 336 -21.63 0.38 44.05
CA ASN A 336 -21.25 0.32 42.64
C ASN A 336 -19.79 0.75 42.42
N GLY A 337 -19.03 1.05 43.49
CA GLY A 337 -17.64 1.46 43.39
C GLY A 337 -17.44 2.95 43.09
N VAL A 338 -18.50 3.76 43.05
CA VAL A 338 -18.40 5.20 42.77
C VAL A 338 -17.89 5.94 44.01
N LEU A 339 -16.76 6.64 43.86
CA LEU A 339 -16.16 7.41 44.95
C LEU A 339 -16.98 8.67 45.27
N LYS A 340 -17.27 8.86 46.55
CA LYS A 340 -17.98 10.01 47.10
C LYS A 340 -17.18 10.59 48.26
N THR A 341 -17.22 11.91 48.42
CA THR A 341 -16.69 12.56 49.62
C THR A 341 -17.65 12.30 50.77
N SER A 342 -17.15 11.74 51.86
CA SER A 342 -17.93 11.60 53.09
C SER A 342 -17.48 12.67 54.07
N GLN A 343 -18.41 13.50 54.52
CA GLN A 343 -18.28 14.05 55.86
C GLN A 343 -18.43 12.84 56.77
N PHE A 344 -17.39 12.49 57.52
CA PHE A 344 -17.41 11.33 58.40
C PHE A 344 -18.56 11.49 59.42
N VAL A 345 -19.73 10.93 59.12
CA VAL A 345 -20.87 10.87 60.04
C VAL A 345 -20.83 9.49 60.66
N MET A 346 -20.33 9.42 61.90
CA MET A 346 -20.44 8.20 62.70
C MET A 346 -21.91 7.98 63.05
N LYS A 347 -22.65 7.23 62.22
CA LYS A 347 -23.92 6.65 62.64
C LYS A 347 -23.62 5.43 63.51
N ALA A 348 -24.37 5.26 64.60
CA ALA A 348 -24.26 4.06 65.43
C ALA A 348 -24.35 2.81 64.56
N THR A 349 -23.34 1.95 64.68
CA THR A 349 -23.16 0.77 63.83
C THR A 349 -24.00 -0.41 64.33
N ASP A 350 -24.39 -0.37 65.60
CA ASP A 350 -25.19 -1.40 66.26
C ASP A 350 -26.35 -0.75 67.04
N THR A 351 -27.56 -1.29 66.90
CA THR A 351 -28.78 -0.87 67.60
C THR A 351 -29.22 -1.88 68.65
N SER A 352 -28.43 -2.94 68.88
CA SER A 352 -28.71 -3.98 69.86
C SER A 352 -28.68 -3.44 71.29
N SER A 353 -29.64 -3.88 72.09
CA SER A 353 -29.78 -3.42 73.48
C SER A 353 -28.68 -3.97 74.42
N SER A 354 -27.94 -4.99 74.00
CA SER A 354 -26.94 -5.71 74.81
C SER A 354 -25.58 -5.78 74.13
N CYS A 355 -24.52 -5.55 74.90
CA CYS A 355 -23.13 -5.65 74.43
C CYS A 355 -22.60 -7.07 74.75
N SER A 356 -22.04 -7.72 73.74
CA SER A 356 -21.57 -9.11 73.72
C SER A 356 -20.21 -9.21 73.02
N GLN A 357 -19.69 -10.43 72.91
CA GLN A 357 -18.45 -10.67 72.16
C GLN A 357 -18.60 -10.35 70.66
N GLU A 358 -19.80 -10.52 70.10
CA GLU A 358 -20.05 -10.38 68.66
C GLU A 358 -20.04 -8.91 68.21
N ASN A 359 -20.36 -7.98 69.11
CA ASN A 359 -20.40 -6.55 68.81
C ASN A 359 -19.38 -5.73 69.61
N ALA A 360 -18.35 -6.38 70.17
CA ALA A 360 -17.25 -5.70 70.83
C ALA A 360 -16.62 -4.63 69.91
N GLY A 361 -16.48 -3.39 70.42
CA GLY A 361 -15.97 -2.25 69.65
C GLY A 361 -17.01 -1.53 68.78
N ALA A 362 -18.25 -2.02 68.69
CA ALA A 362 -19.32 -1.32 67.98
C ALA A 362 -19.72 -0.01 68.69
N ILE A 363 -20.31 0.91 67.91
CA ILE A 363 -20.89 2.17 68.41
C ILE A 363 -22.40 2.00 68.47
N HIS A 364 -22.99 2.33 69.61
CA HIS A 364 -24.44 2.28 69.82
C HIS A 364 -24.98 3.64 70.22
N TYR A 365 -26.12 4.00 69.64
CA TYR A 365 -26.89 5.19 70.00
C TYR A 365 -28.16 4.75 70.71
N LYS A 366 -28.45 5.38 71.84
CA LYS A 366 -29.69 5.18 72.58
C LYS A 366 -30.19 6.52 73.11
N GLU A 367 -31.50 6.67 73.24
CA GLU A 367 -32.10 7.78 73.97
C GLU A 367 -32.39 7.35 75.41
N ILE A 368 -32.06 8.23 76.36
CA ILE A 368 -32.30 8.03 77.78
C ILE A 368 -33.13 9.19 78.34
N ASP A 369 -34.01 8.91 79.30
CA ASP A 369 -34.70 9.95 80.06
C ASP A 369 -33.74 10.52 81.12
N LYS A 370 -33.55 11.84 81.09
CA LYS A 370 -32.85 12.58 82.14
C LYS A 370 -33.72 13.75 82.60
N GLY A 371 -34.45 13.54 83.69
CA GLY A 371 -35.29 14.58 84.31
C GLY A 371 -36.51 14.96 83.47
N GLY A 372 -37.15 13.99 82.80
CA GLY A 372 -38.34 14.19 81.98
C GLY A 372 -38.05 14.65 80.55
N LYS A 373 -36.78 14.63 80.12
CA LYS A 373 -36.36 14.95 78.75
C LYS A 373 -35.56 13.79 78.18
N MET A 374 -35.89 13.40 76.94
CA MET A 374 -35.13 12.41 76.19
C MET A 374 -33.86 13.03 75.63
N VAL A 375 -32.70 12.43 75.94
CA VAL A 375 -31.39 12.86 75.43
C VAL A 375 -30.71 11.70 74.71
N GLY A 376 -30.13 11.98 73.55
CA GLY A 376 -29.35 11.01 72.78
C GLY A 376 -27.95 10.82 73.37
N VAL A 377 -27.53 9.57 73.57
CA VAL A 377 -26.19 9.21 74.04
C VAL A 377 -25.53 8.21 73.10
N PHE A 378 -24.20 8.30 72.98
CA PHE A 378 -23.39 7.36 72.21
C PHE A 378 -22.53 6.53 73.16
N GLY A 379 -22.51 5.22 72.94
CA GLY A 379 -21.69 4.28 73.70
C GLY A 379 -20.87 3.35 72.83
N PHE A 380 -19.83 2.79 73.43
CA PHE A 380 -18.98 1.77 72.82
C PHE A 380 -19.19 0.44 73.54
N CYS A 381 -19.25 -0.66 72.80
CA CYS A 381 -19.28 -1.98 73.44
C CYS A 381 -17.85 -2.32 73.90
N THR A 382 -17.65 -2.35 75.22
CA THR A 382 -16.34 -2.51 75.85
C THR A 382 -16.31 -3.76 76.72
N ARG A 383 -15.10 -4.26 77.01
CA ARG A 383 -14.88 -5.38 77.90
C ARG A 383 -14.31 -4.88 79.22
N ASP A 384 -14.93 -5.23 80.34
CA ASP A 384 -14.45 -4.86 81.66
C ASP A 384 -13.27 -5.75 82.13
N THR A 385 -12.66 -5.38 83.26
CA THR A 385 -11.52 -6.10 83.86
C THR A 385 -11.83 -7.54 84.28
N GLN A 386 -13.12 -7.88 84.39
CA GLN A 386 -13.63 -9.21 84.72
C GLN A 386 -14.00 -10.00 83.45
N GLY A 387 -13.82 -9.40 82.27
CA GLY A 387 -14.03 -10.02 80.98
C GLY A 387 -15.46 -9.92 80.43
N ASN A 388 -16.37 -9.20 81.09
CA ASN A 388 -17.76 -9.04 80.65
C ASN A 388 -17.90 -7.91 79.64
N TYR A 389 -18.79 -8.09 78.68
CA TYR A 389 -19.11 -7.09 77.66
C TYR A 389 -20.20 -6.14 78.17
N LYS A 390 -19.94 -4.83 78.14
CA LYS A 390 -20.87 -3.77 78.57
C LYS A 390 -20.81 -2.57 77.65
N TRP A 391 -21.99 -1.98 77.39
CA TRP A 391 -22.07 -0.69 76.73
C TRP A 391 -21.57 0.41 77.67
N ALA A 392 -20.44 1.01 77.31
CA ALA A 392 -19.93 2.21 77.97
C ALA A 392 -20.50 3.43 77.25
N TYR A 393 -21.62 3.95 77.75
CA TYR A 393 -22.23 5.17 77.20
C TYR A 393 -21.54 6.41 77.74
N ASN A 394 -21.23 7.32 76.83
CA ASN A 394 -20.75 8.65 77.18
C ASN A 394 -21.98 9.50 77.54
N MET A 395 -22.18 9.71 78.83
CA MET A 395 -23.16 10.66 79.36
C MET A 395 -22.37 11.84 79.91
N GLY A 396 -22.51 13.03 79.31
CA GLY A 396 -21.96 14.23 79.93
C GLY A 396 -22.65 14.55 81.25
N GLY A 397 -21.97 15.33 82.11
CA GLY A 397 -22.36 15.64 83.48
C GLY A 397 -23.74 16.29 83.68
N ALA A 398 -24.00 16.82 84.87
CA ALA A 398 -25.33 17.28 85.31
C ALA A 398 -26.09 18.19 84.32
N ASN A 399 -25.39 18.95 83.47
CA ASN A 399 -25.96 20.03 82.65
C ASN A 399 -25.85 19.81 81.12
N MET A 400 -26.15 18.62 80.61
CA MET A 400 -26.16 18.35 79.16
C MET A 400 -27.15 19.21 78.34
N LEU A 401 -28.09 19.90 78.99
CA LEU A 401 -29.15 20.69 78.34
C LEU A 401 -28.75 22.14 78.04
N ASP A 402 -27.67 22.66 78.64
CA ASP A 402 -27.21 24.05 78.46
C ASP A 402 -25.84 24.20 77.78
N GLY A 403 -25.21 23.07 77.40
CA GLY A 403 -23.92 23.05 76.70
C GLY A 403 -22.68 23.26 77.58
N THR A 404 -22.81 23.27 78.92
CA THR A 404 -21.68 23.58 79.84
C THR A 404 -21.06 22.38 80.56
N GLY A 405 -21.58 21.16 80.36
CA GLY A 405 -21.08 19.96 81.04
C GLY A 405 -19.75 19.45 80.50
N ALA A 406 -18.70 19.40 81.33
CA ALA A 406 -17.42 18.78 81.00
C ALA A 406 -17.53 17.25 80.85
N PHE A 407 -16.74 16.68 79.94
CA PHE A 407 -16.66 15.24 79.70
C PHE A 407 -15.96 14.52 80.88
N GLY A 408 -16.52 13.42 81.38
CA GLY A 408 -15.85 12.56 82.36
C GLY A 408 -15.88 13.01 83.83
N SER A 409 -16.70 13.98 84.23
CA SER A 409 -16.78 14.46 85.62
C SER A 409 -17.49 13.51 86.61
N GLY A 410 -17.51 12.21 86.31
CA GLY A 410 -18.14 11.17 87.13
C GLY A 410 -17.55 9.78 86.96
N LEU A 411 -16.26 9.70 86.61
CA LEU A 411 -15.45 8.50 86.86
C LEU A 411 -14.83 8.55 88.24
#